data_AF-A0ABD5ITS6-F1
#
_entry.id   AF-A0ABD5ITS6-F1
#
_cell.length_a   1.000
_cell.length_b   1.000
_cell.length_c   1.000
_cell.angle_alpha   90.00
_cell.angle_beta   90.00
_cell.angle_gamma   90.00
#
_symmetry.space_group_name_H-M   'P 1'
#
loop_
_entity.id
_entity.type
_entity.pdbx_description
1 polymer ?
#
loop_
_entity_poly.entity_id
_entity_poly.type
_entity_poly.pdbx_seq_one_letter_code
_entity_poly.pdbx_strand_id
1 'polypeptide(L)'
;MKGFQYVPIEALSMINGKLLGDGNISSEKNRHPRFRFSHSANDKSWCFYCYEQLKNYLPMSQPRYRKILDHRVKDGFTEQYYVQSLKSEIVNQLKSLWYPNGRKTIPFAFLSNSFTPLCLAWWYQDDGHLKIQQNQVNKIILSTDGFTKAENEALIALISQKYKLNFSLDKQNRLVLYDKPQMVYFIRLVKPYIHESMKRKIAAPSISRESFRKRTTIYLPNTIPISQPTKNIHTILEQLPILYKKVANEQSYKKLFADMFPMLKINKTLIKAYQIELTEKHIEQINACRQLTGLTMSQIVHLCMMTKNKRP
;
A
#
# COMPACT_ATOMS: atom_id res chain seq x y z
N MET A 1 -28.52 5.90 -8.69
CA MET A 1 -27.29 6.61 -8.25
C MET A 1 -27.14 7.99 -8.94
N LYS A 2 -28.20 8.81 -9.07
CA LYS A 2 -28.12 10.10 -9.78
C LYS A 2 -27.37 11.21 -9.01
N GLY A 3 -27.16 11.05 -7.69
CA GLY A 3 -26.53 12.10 -6.86
C GLY A 3 -25.01 12.15 -6.83
N PHE A 4 -24.31 11.04 -7.18
CA PHE A 4 -22.84 11.01 -7.20
C PHE A 4 -22.24 11.42 -8.54
N GLN A 5 -23.05 11.58 -9.59
CA GLN A 5 -22.59 11.91 -10.94
C GLN A 5 -21.80 13.23 -11.02
N TYR A 6 -22.01 14.12 -10.05
CA TYR A 6 -21.36 15.42 -9.97
C TYR A 6 -20.23 15.48 -8.93
N VAL A 7 -19.96 14.40 -8.20
CA VAL A 7 -18.89 14.34 -7.21
C VAL A 7 -17.61 13.82 -7.91
N PRO A 8 -16.53 14.62 -7.97
CA PRO A 8 -15.30 14.19 -8.63
C PRO A 8 -14.74 12.90 -8.04
N ILE A 9 -14.04 12.14 -8.86
CA ILE A 9 -13.51 10.83 -8.46
C ILE A 9 -12.50 10.94 -7.32
N GLU A 10 -11.77 12.04 -7.27
CA GLU A 10 -10.81 12.39 -6.22
C GLU A 10 -11.53 12.56 -4.88
N ALA A 11 -12.65 13.28 -4.86
CA ALA A 11 -13.46 13.48 -3.67
C ALA A 11 -14.05 12.16 -3.16
N LEU A 12 -14.60 11.34 -4.07
CA LEU A 12 -15.08 10.00 -3.73
C LEU A 12 -13.96 9.10 -3.20
N SER A 13 -12.75 9.19 -3.76
CA SER A 13 -11.58 8.44 -3.30
C SER A 13 -11.22 8.80 -1.85
N MET A 14 -11.19 10.10 -1.53
CA MET A 14 -10.89 10.57 -0.17
C MET A 14 -11.98 10.20 0.84
N ILE A 15 -13.25 10.38 0.47
CA ILE A 15 -14.41 10.00 1.30
C ILE A 15 -14.42 8.51 1.57
N ASN A 16 -14.25 7.67 0.54
CA ASN A 16 -14.22 6.22 0.71
C ASN A 16 -12.95 5.77 1.44
N GLY A 17 -11.81 6.45 1.28
CA GLY A 17 -10.62 6.21 2.09
C GLY A 17 -10.88 6.43 3.58
N LYS A 18 -11.56 7.54 3.93
CA LYS A 18 -12.03 7.77 5.31
C LYS A 18 -13.04 6.73 5.75
N LEU A 19 -14.01 6.37 4.92
CA LEU A 19 -15.01 5.35 5.27
C LEU A 19 -14.43 3.94 5.32
N LEU A 20 -13.27 3.66 4.76
CA LEU A 20 -12.53 2.43 5.07
C LEU A 20 -11.78 2.56 6.40
N GLY A 21 -11.29 3.77 6.71
CA GLY A 21 -10.58 4.14 7.93
C GLY A 21 -11.47 4.68 9.07
N ASP A 22 -10.98 5.77 9.68
CA ASP A 22 -11.54 6.46 10.86
C ASP A 22 -12.87 7.20 10.62
N GLY A 23 -13.29 7.29 9.37
CA GLY A 23 -14.54 7.93 8.97
C GLY A 23 -15.77 7.09 9.28
N ASN A 24 -16.83 7.75 9.72
CA ASN A 24 -18.14 7.14 9.93
C ASN A 24 -19.29 8.06 9.50
N ILE A 25 -20.49 7.48 9.40
CA ILE A 25 -21.72 8.24 9.18
C ILE A 25 -22.75 7.86 10.24
N SER A 26 -23.01 8.79 11.15
CA SER A 26 -23.96 8.63 12.25
C SER A 26 -25.18 9.51 12.05
N SER A 27 -26.33 9.00 12.48
CA SER A 27 -27.59 9.74 12.57
C SER A 27 -28.02 9.75 14.03
N GLU A 28 -28.30 10.94 14.56
CA GLU A 28 -28.98 11.06 15.85
C GLU A 28 -30.50 10.95 15.62
N LYS A 29 -31.26 10.60 16.67
CA LYS A 29 -32.72 10.47 16.58
C LYS A 29 -33.32 11.77 16.01
N ASN A 30 -34.14 11.64 14.96
CA ASN A 30 -34.78 12.75 14.24
C ASN A 30 -33.81 13.77 13.60
N ARG A 31 -32.55 13.40 13.36
CA ARG A 31 -31.55 14.27 12.70
C ARG A 31 -31.02 13.63 11.43
N HIS A 32 -30.66 14.49 10.48
CA HIS A 32 -29.98 14.07 9.25
C HIS A 32 -28.62 13.43 9.56
N PRO A 33 -28.19 12.42 8.78
CA PRO A 33 -26.87 11.81 8.92
C PRO A 33 -25.75 12.84 8.77
N ARG A 34 -24.64 12.56 9.44
CA ARG A 34 -23.43 13.38 9.45
C ARG A 34 -22.24 12.50 9.17
N PHE A 35 -21.46 12.84 8.15
CA PHE A 35 -20.14 12.24 7.93
C PHE A 35 -19.19 12.83 8.97
N ARG A 36 -18.46 11.98 9.68
CA ARG A 36 -17.57 12.37 10.77
C ARG A 36 -16.25 11.63 10.65
N PHE A 37 -15.17 12.28 11.03
CA PHE A 37 -13.89 11.63 11.31
C PHE A 37 -13.19 12.35 12.45
N SER A 38 -12.29 11.65 13.12
CA SER A 38 -11.51 12.22 14.21
C SER A 38 -10.13 11.57 14.25
N HIS A 39 -9.13 12.35 14.63
CA HIS A 39 -7.75 11.90 14.75
C HIS A 39 -7.20 12.30 16.11
N SER A 40 -6.24 11.53 16.63
CA SER A 40 -5.54 11.88 17.86
C SER A 40 -4.93 13.29 17.78
N ALA A 41 -4.73 13.95 18.92
CA ALA A 41 -4.08 15.26 18.94
C ALA A 41 -2.68 15.24 18.29
N ASN A 42 -1.97 14.11 18.36
CA ASN A 42 -0.67 13.90 17.69
C ASN A 42 -0.77 13.92 16.16
N ASP A 43 -1.93 13.55 15.61
CA ASP A 43 -2.22 13.56 14.17
C ASP A 43 -3.09 14.77 13.78
N LYS A 44 -3.04 15.88 14.55
CA LYS A 44 -3.76 17.14 14.27
C LYS A 44 -3.61 17.59 12.81
N SER A 45 -2.39 17.66 12.31
CA SER A 45 -2.12 18.17 10.95
C SER A 45 -2.79 17.31 9.88
N TRP A 46 -2.88 15.99 10.08
CA TRP A 46 -3.62 15.10 9.20
C TRP A 46 -5.13 15.40 9.25
N CYS A 47 -5.70 15.61 10.43
CA CYS A 47 -7.11 15.98 10.59
C CYS A 47 -7.46 17.27 9.83
N PHE A 48 -6.65 18.30 10.00
CA PHE A 48 -6.83 19.60 9.33
C PHE A 48 -6.67 19.48 7.82
N TYR A 49 -5.65 18.75 7.35
CA TYR A 49 -5.49 18.48 5.92
C TYR A 49 -6.72 17.78 5.34
N CYS A 50 -7.25 16.76 6.02
CA CYS A 50 -8.44 16.05 5.56
C CYS A 50 -9.67 16.96 5.44
N TYR A 51 -9.86 17.85 6.42
CA TYR A 51 -10.91 18.86 6.36
C TYR A 51 -10.72 19.80 5.17
N GLU A 52 -9.52 20.34 4.98
CA GLU A 52 -9.20 21.27 3.89
C GLU A 52 -9.44 20.66 2.51
N GLN A 53 -9.10 19.37 2.33
CA GLN A 53 -9.36 18.67 1.07
C GLN A 53 -10.84 18.36 0.84
N LEU A 54 -11.61 18.08 1.90
CA LEU A 54 -13.01 17.65 1.77
C LEU A 54 -14.03 18.79 1.80
N LYS A 55 -13.72 19.95 2.40
CA LYS A 55 -14.68 21.05 2.61
C LYS A 55 -15.27 21.64 1.33
N ASN A 56 -14.57 21.50 0.19
CA ASN A 56 -15.04 21.96 -1.11
C ASN A 56 -16.04 21.00 -1.76
N TYR A 57 -16.10 19.74 -1.29
CA TYR A 57 -16.98 18.70 -1.84
C TYR A 57 -18.13 18.36 -0.89
N LEU A 58 -17.93 18.57 0.40
CA LEU A 58 -18.92 18.36 1.45
C LEU A 58 -18.97 19.61 2.33
N PRO A 59 -20.15 20.16 2.66
CA PRO A 59 -20.25 21.22 3.65
C PRO A 59 -19.85 20.65 5.01
N MET A 60 -18.85 21.25 5.68
CA MET A 60 -18.26 20.74 6.92
C MET A 60 -17.97 21.85 7.93
N SER A 61 -18.04 21.51 9.21
CA SER A 61 -17.55 22.38 10.28
C SER A 61 -16.03 22.24 10.41
N GLN A 62 -15.35 23.34 10.76
CA GLN A 62 -13.92 23.32 11.05
C GLN A 62 -13.55 22.28 12.13
N PRO A 63 -12.32 21.73 12.12
CA PRO A 63 -11.86 20.79 13.14
C PRO A 63 -11.93 21.38 14.54
N ARG A 64 -12.48 20.62 15.48
CA ARG A 64 -12.62 21.02 16.88
C ARG A 64 -11.83 20.09 17.77
N TYR A 65 -11.05 20.67 18.69
CA TYR A 65 -10.38 19.93 19.74
C TYR A 65 -11.40 19.42 20.76
N ARG A 66 -11.19 18.21 21.27
CA ARG A 66 -11.91 17.68 22.42
C ARG A 66 -11.03 16.72 23.23
N LYS A 67 -11.28 16.70 24.53
CA LYS A 67 -10.72 15.75 25.51
C LYS A 67 -11.82 14.76 25.89
N ILE A 68 -11.59 13.47 25.68
CA ILE A 68 -12.55 12.40 25.98
C ILE A 68 -12.01 11.54 27.12
N LEU A 69 -12.80 11.32 28.16
CA LEU A 69 -12.46 10.39 29.22
C LEU A 69 -12.30 8.98 28.66
N ASP A 70 -11.18 8.34 28.95
CA ASP A 70 -10.86 6.98 28.53
C ASP A 70 -10.10 6.27 29.64
N HIS A 71 -10.82 5.45 30.40
CA HIS A 71 -10.26 4.71 31.53
C HIS A 71 -9.26 3.62 31.13
N ARG A 72 -9.11 3.33 29.83
CA ARG A 72 -8.18 2.32 29.32
C ARG A 72 -6.75 2.87 29.19
N VAL A 73 -6.57 4.19 29.16
CA VAL A 73 -5.26 4.83 29.04
C VAL A 73 -4.81 5.39 30.39
N LYS A 74 -3.49 5.41 30.63
CA LYS A 74 -2.87 5.80 31.91
C LYS A 74 -3.29 7.20 32.37
N ASP A 75 -3.41 8.13 31.43
CA ASP A 75 -3.74 9.53 31.73
C ASP A 75 -5.24 9.75 31.99
N GLY A 76 -6.08 8.72 31.82
CA GLY A 76 -7.53 8.77 32.03
C GLY A 76 -8.32 9.50 30.95
N PHE A 77 -7.65 10.00 29.90
CA PHE A 77 -8.30 10.67 28.78
C PHE A 77 -7.50 10.51 27.47
N THR A 78 -8.19 10.71 26.36
CA THR A 78 -7.61 10.87 25.03
C THR A 78 -7.94 12.25 24.47
N GLU A 79 -7.00 12.82 23.73
CA GLU A 79 -7.17 14.10 23.05
C GLU A 79 -7.27 13.89 21.56
N GLN A 80 -8.20 14.60 20.92
CA GLN A 80 -8.45 14.43 19.49
C GLN A 80 -9.03 15.69 18.86
N TYR A 81 -8.83 15.80 17.56
CA TYR A 81 -9.54 16.75 16.71
C TYR A 81 -10.60 16.01 15.92
N TYR A 82 -11.84 16.47 16.00
CA TYR A 82 -12.95 15.89 15.25
C TYR A 82 -13.52 16.87 14.23
N VAL A 83 -14.00 16.33 13.12
CA VAL A 83 -14.64 17.05 12.01
C VAL A 83 -15.97 16.39 11.74
N GLN A 84 -16.98 17.20 11.44
CA GLN A 84 -18.30 16.71 11.03
C GLN A 84 -18.83 17.51 9.84
N SER A 85 -19.52 16.82 8.94
CA SER A 85 -20.27 17.46 7.86
C SER A 85 -21.47 18.22 8.41
N LEU A 86 -22.06 19.08 7.58
CA LEU A 86 -23.41 19.60 7.73
C LEU A 86 -24.40 18.65 7.04
N LYS A 87 -25.67 19.07 6.95
CA LYS A 87 -26.68 18.36 6.15
C LYS A 87 -26.26 18.40 4.68
N SER A 88 -26.20 17.23 4.06
CA SER A 88 -25.87 17.09 2.64
C SER A 88 -26.56 15.86 2.08
N GLU A 89 -27.07 15.99 0.86
CA GLU A 89 -27.69 14.88 0.14
C GLU A 89 -26.68 13.78 -0.21
N ILE A 90 -25.42 14.15 -0.47
CA ILE A 90 -24.31 13.21 -0.65
C ILE A 90 -24.15 12.34 0.60
N VAL A 91 -24.23 12.93 1.79
CA VAL A 91 -24.10 12.19 3.07
C VAL A 91 -25.29 11.27 3.30
N ASN A 92 -26.51 11.66 2.91
CA ASN A 92 -27.68 10.78 2.95
C ASN A 92 -27.45 9.54 2.07
N GLN A 93 -26.99 9.73 0.84
CA GLN A 93 -26.73 8.61 -0.09
C GLN A 93 -25.59 7.72 0.40
N LEU A 94 -24.50 8.30 0.90
CA LEU A 94 -23.41 7.53 1.51
C LEU A 94 -23.90 6.74 2.73
N LYS A 95 -24.81 7.29 3.54
CA LYS A 95 -25.40 6.57 4.68
C LYS A 95 -26.14 5.32 4.20
N SER A 96 -26.99 5.45 3.19
CA SER A 96 -27.74 4.32 2.64
C SER A 96 -26.84 3.24 2.03
N LEU A 97 -25.73 3.64 1.40
CA LEU A 97 -24.77 2.71 0.80
C LEU A 97 -23.90 1.98 1.85
N TRP A 98 -23.31 2.73 2.78
CA TRP A 98 -22.35 2.20 3.74
C TRP A 98 -22.99 1.63 5.01
N TYR A 99 -24.25 1.97 5.30
CA TYR A 99 -24.95 1.52 6.50
C TYR A 99 -26.38 1.03 6.19
N PRO A 100 -26.55 0.08 5.25
CA PRO A 100 -27.88 -0.39 4.82
C PRO A 100 -28.71 -0.94 5.99
N ASN A 101 -28.04 -1.55 6.97
CA ASN A 101 -28.67 -2.12 8.17
C ASN A 101 -28.20 -1.41 9.45
N GLY A 102 -27.86 -0.12 9.36
CA GLY A 102 -27.33 0.65 10.50
C GLY A 102 -25.88 0.32 10.90
N ARG A 103 -25.30 -0.77 10.38
CA ARG A 103 -23.89 -1.17 10.55
C ARG A 103 -23.06 -0.82 9.31
N LYS A 104 -21.83 -0.33 9.54
CA LYS A 104 -20.83 -0.07 8.51
C LYS A 104 -20.55 -1.35 7.71
N THR A 105 -20.86 -1.33 6.43
CA THR A 105 -20.75 -2.44 5.48
C THR A 105 -20.13 -1.92 4.20
N ILE A 106 -19.17 -2.63 3.60
CA ILE A 106 -18.44 -2.14 2.42
C ILE A 106 -19.30 -2.26 1.14
N PRO A 107 -19.66 -1.15 0.47
CA PRO A 107 -20.44 -1.20 -0.76
C PRO A 107 -19.52 -1.44 -1.97
N PHE A 108 -19.05 -2.68 -2.18
CA PHE A 108 -18.02 -3.00 -3.19
C PHE A 108 -18.29 -2.48 -4.60
N ALA A 109 -19.54 -2.57 -5.07
CA ALA A 109 -19.93 -2.06 -6.39
C ALA A 109 -19.74 -0.55 -6.54
N PHE A 110 -19.91 0.21 -5.45
CA PHE A 110 -19.67 1.65 -5.41
C PHE A 110 -18.18 1.96 -5.18
N LEU A 111 -17.56 1.27 -4.21
CA LEU A 111 -16.16 1.45 -3.83
C LEU A 111 -15.22 1.24 -5.02
N SER A 112 -15.43 0.18 -5.81
CA SER A 112 -14.56 -0.20 -6.93
C SER A 112 -14.37 0.90 -7.97
N ASN A 113 -15.34 1.80 -8.13
CA ASN A 113 -15.26 2.93 -9.08
C ASN A 113 -14.25 3.98 -8.62
N SER A 114 -14.12 4.19 -7.31
CA SER A 114 -13.29 5.24 -6.68
C SER A 114 -12.15 4.69 -5.83
N PHE A 115 -11.90 3.39 -5.89
CA PHE A 115 -10.75 2.75 -5.27
C PHE A 115 -9.50 3.04 -6.10
N THR A 116 -8.97 4.26 -5.92
CA THR A 116 -7.76 4.80 -6.55
C THR A 116 -6.57 4.72 -5.59
N PRO A 117 -5.32 4.96 -6.05
CA PRO A 117 -4.17 5.07 -5.14
C PRO A 117 -4.35 6.12 -4.04
N LEU A 118 -5.08 7.21 -4.32
CA LEU A 118 -5.48 8.23 -3.33
C LEU A 118 -6.40 7.64 -2.26
N CYS A 119 -7.40 6.85 -2.65
CA CYS A 119 -8.30 6.16 -1.71
C CYS A 119 -7.52 5.22 -0.78
N LEU A 120 -6.64 4.39 -1.37
CA LEU A 120 -5.79 3.46 -0.64
C LEU A 120 -4.84 4.20 0.31
N ALA A 121 -4.27 5.33 -0.10
CA ALA A 121 -3.38 6.14 0.74
C ALA A 121 -4.10 6.82 1.90
N TRP A 122 -5.32 7.30 1.69
CA TRP A 122 -6.14 7.90 2.76
C TRP A 122 -6.54 6.84 3.79
N TRP A 123 -6.97 5.67 3.32
CA TRP A 123 -7.25 4.55 4.21
C TRP A 123 -6.00 4.09 4.98
N TYR A 124 -4.85 3.99 4.31
CA TYR A 124 -3.59 3.64 4.95
C TYR A 124 -3.16 4.68 6.01
N GLN A 125 -3.40 5.97 5.76
CA GLN A 125 -3.09 7.02 6.74
C GLN A 125 -3.95 6.96 7.99
N ASP A 126 -5.16 6.43 7.90
CA ASP A 126 -6.03 6.20 9.06
C ASP A 126 -5.62 4.88 9.74
N ASP A 127 -5.87 3.74 9.10
CA ASP A 127 -5.79 2.40 9.72
C ASP A 127 -4.56 1.57 9.37
N GLY A 128 -3.64 2.15 8.61
CA GLY A 128 -2.41 1.49 8.17
C GLY A 128 -1.28 1.51 9.19
N HIS A 129 -0.43 0.49 9.16
CA HIS A 129 0.77 0.43 9.97
C HIS A 129 1.94 -0.24 9.22
N LEU A 130 3.11 0.40 9.24
CA LEU A 130 4.37 -0.16 8.76
C LEU A 130 5.12 -0.78 9.95
N LYS A 131 5.12 -2.11 10.04
CA LYS A 131 5.84 -2.81 11.10
C LYS A 131 7.31 -2.95 10.72
N ILE A 132 8.19 -2.33 11.52
CA ILE A 132 9.64 -2.42 11.40
C ILE A 132 10.17 -3.31 12.53
N GLN A 133 11.09 -4.22 12.21
CA GLN A 133 11.76 -5.09 13.18
C GLN A 133 13.23 -5.22 12.78
N GLN A 134 14.15 -5.10 13.74
CA GLN A 134 15.60 -5.17 13.50
C GLN A 134 16.05 -4.25 12.34
N ASN A 135 15.54 -3.03 12.31
CA ASN A 135 15.81 -2.03 11.27
C ASN A 135 15.47 -2.50 9.84
N GLN A 136 14.48 -3.40 9.69
CA GLN A 136 13.93 -3.83 8.41
C GLN A 136 12.40 -3.77 8.42
N VAL A 137 11.81 -3.43 7.27
CA VAL A 137 10.37 -3.54 7.09
C VAL A 137 9.98 -5.02 7.11
N ASN A 138 9.17 -5.39 8.10
CA ASN A 138 8.69 -6.74 8.29
C ASN A 138 7.37 -6.97 7.53
N LYS A 139 6.38 -6.10 7.75
CA LYS A 139 5.06 -6.21 7.13
C LYS A 139 4.31 -4.88 7.12
N ILE A 140 3.37 -4.76 6.19
CA ILE A 140 2.36 -3.68 6.17
C ILE A 140 1.05 -4.28 6.66
N ILE A 141 0.34 -3.54 7.53
CA ILE A 141 -0.95 -3.94 8.12
C ILE A 141 -1.98 -2.87 7.78
N LEU A 142 -3.20 -3.30 7.45
CA LEU A 142 -4.40 -2.47 7.39
C LEU A 142 -5.38 -3.00 8.45
N SER A 143 -5.63 -2.22 9.50
CA SER A 143 -6.55 -2.58 10.57
C SER A 143 -7.98 -2.60 10.01
N THR A 144 -8.55 -3.80 9.95
CA THR A 144 -9.82 -4.12 9.25
C THR A 144 -10.70 -5.06 10.06
N ASP A 145 -10.34 -5.23 11.33
CA ASP A 145 -11.00 -6.10 12.30
C ASP A 145 -12.45 -5.67 12.60
N GLY A 146 -12.84 -4.43 12.26
CA GLY A 146 -14.24 -3.97 12.31
C GLY A 146 -15.16 -4.51 11.21
N PHE A 147 -14.59 -4.97 10.09
CA PHE A 147 -15.34 -5.60 8.99
C PHE A 147 -15.43 -7.11 9.17
N THR A 148 -16.40 -7.74 8.50
CA THR A 148 -16.49 -9.20 8.50
C THR A 148 -15.36 -9.85 7.70
N LYS A 149 -15.10 -11.14 7.95
CA LYS A 149 -14.12 -11.91 7.19
C LYS A 149 -14.42 -11.90 5.68
N ALA A 150 -15.68 -12.08 5.29
CA ALA A 150 -16.10 -12.07 3.89
C ALA A 150 -15.87 -10.71 3.21
N GLU A 151 -16.14 -9.60 3.92
CA GLU A 151 -15.80 -8.26 3.45
C GLU A 151 -14.28 -8.10 3.27
N ASN A 152 -13.48 -8.58 4.22
CA ASN A 152 -12.03 -8.49 4.12
C ASN A 152 -11.44 -9.36 3.00
N GLU A 153 -12.01 -10.54 2.73
CA GLU A 153 -11.68 -11.36 1.57
C GLU A 153 -12.02 -10.65 0.25
N ALA A 154 -13.18 -10.00 0.18
CA ALA A 154 -13.56 -9.19 -0.99
C ALA A 154 -12.68 -7.94 -1.16
N LEU A 155 -12.23 -7.30 -0.07
CA LEU A 155 -11.24 -6.22 -0.12
C LEU A 155 -9.90 -6.72 -0.67
N ILE A 156 -9.42 -7.89 -0.22
CA ILE A 156 -8.20 -8.51 -0.75
C ILE A 156 -8.35 -8.75 -2.26
N ALA A 157 -9.48 -9.28 -2.70
CA ALA A 157 -9.76 -9.52 -4.12
C ALA A 157 -9.75 -8.21 -4.92
N LEU A 158 -10.41 -7.15 -4.44
CA LEU A 158 -10.42 -5.83 -5.08
C LEU A 158 -9.01 -5.24 -5.20
N ILE A 159 -8.21 -5.30 -4.12
CA ILE A 159 -6.83 -4.81 -4.11
C ILE A 159 -5.96 -5.61 -5.09
N SER A 160 -6.10 -6.94 -5.11
CA SER A 160 -5.34 -7.80 -6.03
C SER A 160 -5.73 -7.54 -7.49
N GLN A 161 -7.02 -7.37 -7.78
CA GLN A 161 -7.49 -7.04 -9.12
C GLN A 161 -6.94 -5.70 -9.61
N LYS A 162 -7.03 -4.64 -8.78
CA LYS A 162 -6.64 -3.26 -9.14
C LYS A 162 -5.12 -3.06 -9.17
N TYR A 163 -4.39 -3.66 -8.23
CA TYR A 163 -2.99 -3.32 -7.95
C TYR A 163 -2.05 -4.52 -7.92
N LYS A 164 -2.53 -5.74 -8.16
CA LYS A 164 -1.71 -6.97 -8.12
C LYS A 164 -0.99 -7.17 -6.78
N LEU A 165 -1.55 -6.61 -5.71
CA LEU A 165 -1.08 -6.74 -4.35
C LEU A 165 -1.89 -7.84 -3.64
N ASN A 166 -1.18 -8.80 -3.07
CA ASN A 166 -1.74 -9.99 -2.45
C ASN A 166 -1.59 -9.88 -0.94
N PHE A 167 -2.60 -9.28 -0.32
CA PHE A 167 -2.75 -9.27 1.14
C PHE A 167 -3.25 -10.64 1.63
N SER A 168 -2.96 -10.95 2.88
CA SER A 168 -3.48 -12.11 3.60
C SER A 168 -4.19 -11.66 4.87
N LEU A 169 -5.09 -12.47 5.41
CA LEU A 169 -5.68 -12.22 6.72
C LEU A 169 -4.78 -12.74 7.83
N ASP A 170 -4.62 -11.94 8.88
CA ASP A 170 -4.02 -12.41 10.13
C ASP A 170 -5.09 -12.96 11.10
N LYS A 171 -4.63 -13.42 12.28
CA LYS A 171 -5.50 -13.98 13.32
C LYS A 171 -6.52 -12.99 13.89
N GLN A 172 -6.35 -11.69 13.66
CA GLN A 172 -7.25 -10.63 14.11
C GLN A 172 -8.17 -10.17 12.97
N ASN A 173 -8.26 -10.92 11.86
CA ASN A 173 -9.02 -10.52 10.67
C ASN A 173 -8.52 -9.19 10.06
N ARG A 174 -7.22 -8.89 10.16
CA ARG A 174 -6.62 -7.73 9.51
C ARG A 174 -5.94 -8.12 8.20
N LEU A 175 -5.95 -7.20 7.24
CA LEU A 175 -5.19 -7.33 5.99
C LEU A 175 -3.70 -7.09 6.26
N VAL A 176 -2.86 -8.04 5.87
CA VAL A 176 -1.40 -7.98 6.05
C VAL A 176 -0.65 -8.32 4.76
N LEU A 177 0.36 -7.53 4.45
CA LEU A 177 1.27 -7.73 3.32
C LEU A 177 2.69 -8.01 3.84
N TYR A 178 3.20 -9.20 3.51
CA TYR A 178 4.50 -9.70 3.98
C TYR A 178 5.60 -9.67 2.92
N ASP A 179 5.21 -9.76 1.65
CA ASP A 179 6.16 -9.92 0.55
C ASP A 179 6.89 -8.60 0.27
N LYS A 180 8.22 -8.61 0.39
CA LYS A 180 9.04 -7.40 0.32
C LYS A 180 8.91 -6.62 -1.00
N PRO A 181 8.97 -7.25 -2.19
CA PRO A 181 8.68 -6.56 -3.44
C PRO A 181 7.30 -5.92 -3.49
N GLN A 182 6.26 -6.62 -2.99
CA GLN A 182 4.91 -6.05 -2.92
C GLN A 182 4.82 -4.91 -1.91
N MET A 183 5.50 -4.97 -0.76
CA MET A 183 5.54 -3.86 0.20
C MET A 183 6.21 -2.61 -0.40
N VAL A 184 7.31 -2.78 -1.13
CA VAL A 184 7.96 -1.68 -1.85
C VAL A 184 7.00 -1.07 -2.87
N TYR A 185 6.29 -1.90 -3.63
CA TYR A 185 5.29 -1.42 -4.58
C TYR A 185 4.11 -0.70 -3.91
N PHE A 186 3.57 -1.25 -2.81
CA PHE A 186 2.52 -0.60 -2.02
C PHE A 186 2.96 0.80 -1.55
N ILE A 187 4.16 0.91 -0.98
CA ILE A 187 4.69 2.20 -0.52
C ILE A 187 4.82 3.18 -1.69
N ARG A 188 5.35 2.74 -2.85
CA ARG A 188 5.42 3.59 -4.05
C ARG A 188 4.04 4.06 -4.51
N LEU A 189 3.03 3.19 -4.43
CA LEU A 189 1.67 3.48 -4.86
C LEU A 189 1.01 4.57 -3.99
N VAL A 190 1.21 4.51 -2.67
CA VAL A 190 0.55 5.45 -1.73
C VAL A 190 1.37 6.72 -1.48
N LYS A 191 2.71 6.65 -1.59
CA LYS A 191 3.65 7.73 -1.23
C LYS A 191 3.29 9.12 -1.79
N PRO A 192 2.84 9.29 -3.04
CA PRO A 192 2.47 10.60 -3.56
C PRO A 192 1.34 11.31 -2.80
N TYR A 193 0.55 10.55 -2.03
CA TYR A 193 -0.65 11.04 -1.33
C TYR A 193 -0.51 10.97 0.20
N ILE A 194 0.69 10.64 0.71
CA ILE A 194 0.96 10.64 2.15
C ILE A 194 1.27 12.06 2.62
N HIS A 195 0.49 12.54 3.58
CA HIS A 195 0.69 13.84 4.21
C HIS A 195 1.99 13.83 5.05
N GLU A 196 2.63 15.00 5.16
CA GLU A 196 3.91 15.18 5.85
C GLU A 196 3.90 14.61 7.27
N SER A 197 2.86 14.91 8.06
CA SER A 197 2.70 14.41 9.43
C SER A 197 2.53 12.89 9.51
N MET A 198 2.19 12.24 8.40
CA MET A 198 2.00 10.79 8.30
C MET A 198 3.20 10.06 7.71
N LYS A 199 4.33 10.76 7.44
CA LYS A 199 5.56 10.17 6.88
C LYS A 199 6.06 8.94 7.65
N ARG A 200 5.86 8.88 8.97
CA ARG A 200 6.22 7.71 9.80
C ARG A 200 5.60 6.40 9.27
N LYS A 201 4.45 6.46 8.59
CA LYS A 201 3.79 5.29 8.01
C LYS A 201 4.48 4.75 6.75
N ILE A 202 5.42 5.49 6.15
CA ILE A 202 6.19 5.05 4.98
C ILE A 202 7.70 5.14 5.18
N ALA A 203 8.15 5.56 6.36
CA ALA A 203 9.56 5.70 6.72
C ALA A 203 10.20 4.32 6.91
N ALA A 204 10.46 3.65 5.80
CA ALA A 204 11.20 2.39 5.78
C ALA A 204 12.71 2.68 5.94
N PRO A 205 13.42 1.93 6.80
CA PRO A 205 14.87 1.96 6.83
C PRO A 205 15.42 1.54 5.46
N SER A 206 16.59 2.09 5.10
CA SER A 206 17.26 1.74 3.86
C SER A 206 17.55 0.24 3.83
N ILE A 207 17.32 -0.39 2.67
CA ILE A 207 17.68 -1.80 2.50
C ILE A 207 19.19 -1.90 2.67
N SER A 208 19.62 -2.70 3.65
CA SER A 208 21.03 -2.96 3.94
C SER A 208 21.73 -3.35 2.64
N ARG A 209 22.75 -2.57 2.26
CA ARG A 209 23.59 -2.90 1.10
C ARG A 209 24.27 -4.22 1.40
N GLU A 210 24.27 -5.15 0.44
CA GLU A 210 25.15 -6.30 0.57
C GLU A 210 26.59 -5.80 0.49
N SER A 211 27.40 -6.20 1.47
CA SER A 211 28.83 -5.92 1.43
C SER A 211 29.46 -6.67 0.26
N PHE A 212 30.46 -6.06 -0.37
CA PHE A 212 31.15 -6.67 -1.48
C PHE A 212 31.77 -8.01 -1.05
N ARG A 213 31.34 -9.09 -1.73
CA ARG A 213 31.98 -10.40 -1.65
C ARG A 213 32.26 -10.84 -3.08
N LYS A 214 33.53 -11.16 -3.36
CA LYS A 214 33.94 -11.60 -4.70
C LYS A 214 33.14 -12.79 -5.19
N ARG A 215 32.80 -13.72 -4.29
CA ARG A 215 32.03 -14.94 -4.59
C ARG A 215 30.65 -14.92 -3.93
N THR A 216 29.63 -15.31 -4.69
CA THR A 216 28.24 -15.42 -4.23
C THR A 216 27.52 -16.61 -4.89
N THR A 217 26.28 -16.88 -4.49
CA THR A 217 25.42 -17.90 -5.10
C THR A 217 24.16 -17.27 -5.67
N ILE A 218 23.88 -17.54 -6.94
CA ILE A 218 22.66 -17.14 -7.62
C ILE A 218 21.76 -18.36 -7.78
N TYR A 219 20.49 -18.19 -7.45
CA TYR A 219 19.46 -19.19 -7.55
C TYR A 219 18.56 -18.88 -8.75
N LEU A 220 18.54 -19.75 -9.76
CA LEU A 220 17.75 -19.56 -10.99
C LEU A 220 16.92 -20.81 -11.29
N PRO A 221 15.84 -20.69 -12.08
CA PRO A 221 15.10 -21.86 -12.58
C PRO A 221 16.04 -22.90 -13.23
N ASN A 222 15.82 -24.18 -12.91
CA ASN A 222 16.60 -25.29 -13.47
C ASN A 222 16.44 -25.46 -14.99
N THR A 223 15.41 -24.85 -15.57
CA THR A 223 15.15 -24.79 -17.02
C THR A 223 16.13 -23.89 -17.77
N ILE A 224 16.95 -23.10 -17.08
CA ILE A 224 17.92 -22.21 -17.70
C ILE A 224 19.25 -22.95 -17.84
N PRO A 225 19.71 -23.23 -19.08
CA PRO A 225 20.98 -23.90 -19.30
C PRO A 225 22.13 -22.93 -19.02
N ILE A 226 22.88 -23.19 -17.95
CA ILE A 226 24.09 -22.45 -17.60
C ILE A 226 25.24 -23.45 -17.51
N SER A 227 26.17 -23.36 -18.47
CA SER A 227 27.37 -24.20 -18.56
C SER A 227 28.62 -23.50 -18.04
N GLN A 228 28.71 -22.18 -18.16
CA GLN A 228 29.80 -21.35 -17.62
C GLN A 228 29.22 -20.28 -16.69
N PRO A 229 28.92 -20.62 -15.41
CA PRO A 229 28.11 -19.80 -14.52
C PRO A 229 28.50 -18.32 -14.43
N THR A 230 29.77 -18.04 -14.13
CA THR A 230 30.26 -16.66 -14.01
C THR A 230 30.10 -15.90 -15.32
N LYS A 231 30.59 -16.47 -16.44
CA LYS A 231 30.55 -15.82 -17.75
C LYS A 231 29.11 -15.57 -18.23
N ASN A 232 28.26 -16.59 -18.16
CA ASN A 232 26.87 -16.47 -18.59
C ASN A 232 26.10 -15.45 -17.74
N ILE A 233 26.32 -15.41 -16.42
CA ILE A 233 25.66 -14.43 -15.56
C ILE A 233 26.18 -13.02 -15.85
N HIS A 234 27.48 -12.80 -16.09
CA HIS A 234 27.98 -11.48 -16.50
C HIS A 234 27.29 -10.97 -17.77
N THR A 235 27.13 -11.81 -18.78
CA THR A 235 26.40 -11.46 -20.02
C THR A 235 24.90 -11.19 -19.81
N ILE A 236 24.29 -11.76 -18.77
CA ILE A 236 22.92 -11.39 -18.35
C ILE A 236 22.92 -10.02 -17.68
N LEU A 237 23.92 -9.75 -16.84
CA LEU A 237 24.04 -8.53 -16.06
C LEU A 237 24.37 -7.29 -16.91
N GLU A 238 24.80 -7.45 -18.16
CA GLU A 238 24.86 -6.35 -19.14
C GLU A 238 23.53 -5.58 -19.29
N GLN A 239 22.39 -6.23 -18.94
CA GLN A 239 21.07 -5.59 -18.96
C GLN A 239 20.77 -4.72 -17.72
N LEU A 240 21.61 -4.75 -16.67
CA LEU A 240 21.36 -4.00 -15.43
C LEU A 240 21.08 -2.51 -15.64
N PRO A 241 21.83 -1.76 -16.49
CA PRO A 241 21.56 -0.33 -16.69
C PRO A 241 20.17 -0.07 -17.30
N ILE A 242 19.72 -0.93 -18.21
CA ILE A 242 18.40 -0.85 -18.84
C ILE A 242 17.32 -1.21 -17.81
N LEU A 243 17.53 -2.29 -17.05
CA LEU A 243 16.63 -2.70 -15.98
C LEU A 243 16.48 -1.58 -14.93
N TYR A 244 17.59 -0.96 -14.51
CA TYR A 244 17.59 0.14 -13.56
C TYR A 244 16.70 1.30 -14.04
N LYS A 245 16.86 1.74 -15.29
CA LYS A 245 15.99 2.78 -15.89
C LYS A 245 14.51 2.39 -15.85
N LYS A 246 14.19 1.13 -16.15
CA LYS A 246 12.80 0.63 -16.11
C LYS A 246 12.24 0.59 -14.68
N VAL A 247 13.02 0.17 -13.68
CA VAL A 247 12.52 0.09 -12.29
C VAL A 247 12.49 1.45 -11.59
N ALA A 248 13.32 2.40 -12.02
CA ALA A 248 13.30 3.78 -11.54
C ALA A 248 12.07 4.55 -12.06
N ASN A 249 11.62 4.29 -13.29
CA ASN A 249 10.42 4.90 -13.86
C ASN A 249 9.13 4.25 -13.32
N GLU A 250 8.16 5.06 -12.88
CA GLU A 250 6.93 4.54 -12.22
C GLU A 250 6.04 3.71 -13.14
N GLN A 251 5.80 4.18 -14.38
CA GLN A 251 4.94 3.49 -15.33
C GLN A 251 5.54 2.16 -15.76
N SER A 252 6.84 2.16 -16.05
CA SER A 252 7.60 0.95 -16.39
C SER A 252 7.66 -0.02 -15.21
N TYR A 253 7.88 0.45 -13.99
CA TYR A 253 7.85 -0.38 -12.79
C TYR A 253 6.50 -1.05 -12.60
N LYS A 254 5.40 -0.30 -12.72
CA LYS A 254 4.04 -0.85 -12.58
C LYS A 254 3.79 -2.00 -13.55
N LYS A 255 4.23 -1.86 -14.80
CA LYS A 255 4.15 -2.94 -15.81
C LYS A 255 5.03 -4.14 -15.43
N LEU A 256 6.28 -3.91 -15.06
CA LEU A 256 7.19 -4.98 -14.61
C LEU A 256 6.64 -5.73 -13.39
N PHE A 257 6.08 -5.01 -12.43
CA PHE A 257 5.51 -5.57 -11.23
C PHE A 257 4.28 -6.44 -11.54
N ALA A 258 3.38 -5.98 -12.40
CA ALA A 258 2.19 -6.74 -12.78
C ALA A 258 2.55 -7.97 -13.62
N ASP A 259 3.44 -7.82 -14.59
CA ASP A 259 3.67 -8.84 -15.61
C ASP A 259 4.77 -9.84 -15.22
N MET A 260 5.81 -9.39 -14.51
CA MET A 260 7.05 -10.16 -14.34
C MET A 260 7.35 -10.58 -12.91
N PHE A 261 7.03 -9.75 -11.91
CA PHE A 261 7.33 -10.10 -10.51
C PHE A 261 6.66 -11.39 -10.04
N PRO A 262 5.41 -11.74 -10.46
CA PRO A 262 4.81 -13.03 -10.11
C PRO A 262 5.65 -14.23 -10.57
N MET A 263 6.30 -14.12 -11.74
CA MET A 263 7.16 -15.18 -12.29
C MET A 263 8.50 -15.32 -11.56
N LEU A 264 8.90 -14.34 -10.73
CA LEU A 264 10.12 -14.38 -9.93
C LEU A 264 9.99 -15.25 -8.67
N LYS A 265 8.76 -15.71 -8.34
CA LYS A 265 8.50 -16.63 -7.23
C LYS A 265 8.62 -18.07 -7.72
N ILE A 266 9.82 -18.63 -7.61
CA ILE A 266 10.13 -19.97 -8.09
C ILE A 266 10.00 -20.98 -6.95
N ASN A 267 9.41 -22.14 -7.23
CA ASN A 267 9.36 -23.25 -6.28
C ASN A 267 10.79 -23.74 -5.97
N LYS A 268 11.12 -23.96 -4.70
CA LYS A 268 12.44 -24.42 -4.26
C LYS A 268 12.92 -25.68 -4.97
N THR A 269 12.01 -26.58 -5.34
CA THR A 269 12.35 -27.83 -6.07
C THR A 269 12.78 -27.60 -7.53
N LEU A 270 12.47 -26.42 -8.10
CA LEU A 270 12.76 -26.05 -9.48
C LEU A 270 13.92 -25.05 -9.59
N ILE A 271 14.67 -24.86 -8.50
CA ILE A 271 15.79 -23.92 -8.44
C ILE A 271 17.11 -24.68 -8.54
N LYS A 272 18.05 -24.15 -9.31
CA LYS A 272 19.45 -24.57 -9.35
C LYS A 272 20.34 -23.44 -8.82
N ALA A 273 21.31 -23.82 -7.97
CA ALA A 273 22.28 -22.91 -7.38
C ALA A 273 23.53 -22.81 -8.29
N TYR A 274 24.00 -21.59 -8.49
CA TYR A 274 25.17 -21.27 -9.29
C TYR A 274 26.13 -20.42 -8.48
N GLN A 275 27.29 -21.00 -8.11
CA GLN A 275 28.35 -20.25 -7.48
C GLN A 275 29.09 -19.44 -8.54
N ILE A 276 29.21 -18.13 -8.33
CA ILE A 276 29.79 -17.20 -9.30
C ILE A 276 30.67 -16.16 -8.62
N GLU A 277 31.46 -15.47 -9.45
CA GLU A 277 32.19 -14.28 -9.04
C GLU A 277 31.57 -13.02 -9.65
N LEU A 278 31.40 -11.97 -8.85
CA LEU A 278 30.86 -10.68 -9.30
C LEU A 278 31.89 -9.57 -9.10
N THR A 279 31.89 -8.61 -10.03
CA THR A 279 32.68 -7.38 -9.90
C THR A 279 31.99 -6.43 -8.93
N GLU A 280 32.73 -5.47 -8.38
CA GLU A 280 32.17 -4.44 -7.50
C GLU A 280 31.05 -3.65 -8.20
N LYS A 281 31.28 -3.26 -9.46
CA LYS A 281 30.27 -2.61 -10.32
C LYS A 281 28.97 -3.41 -10.44
N HIS A 282 29.03 -4.74 -10.59
CA HIS A 282 27.83 -5.58 -10.61
C HIS A 282 27.08 -5.50 -9.28
N ILE A 283 27.79 -5.59 -8.14
CA ILE A 283 27.18 -5.53 -6.81
C ILE A 283 26.51 -4.18 -6.57
N GLU A 284 27.16 -3.07 -6.93
CA GLU A 284 26.60 -1.72 -6.82
C GLU A 284 25.30 -1.58 -7.62
N GLN A 285 25.31 -1.97 -8.89
CA GLN A 285 24.14 -1.88 -9.77
C GLN A 285 22.99 -2.80 -9.34
N ILE A 286 23.31 -4.01 -8.88
CA ILE A 286 22.33 -4.92 -8.29
C ILE A 286 21.73 -4.29 -7.03
N ASN A 287 22.55 -3.76 -6.13
CA ASN A 287 22.08 -3.13 -4.89
C ASN A 287 21.17 -1.93 -5.19
N ALA A 288 21.49 -1.10 -6.19
CA ALA A 288 20.62 -0.02 -6.63
C ALA A 288 19.24 -0.53 -7.08
N CYS A 289 19.19 -1.61 -7.87
CA CYS A 289 17.92 -2.23 -8.27
C CYS A 289 17.17 -2.85 -7.08
N ARG A 290 17.87 -3.50 -6.14
CA ARG A 290 17.27 -4.07 -4.92
C ARG A 290 16.63 -3.00 -4.05
N GLN A 291 17.26 -1.84 -3.93
CA GLN A 291 16.70 -0.70 -3.18
C GLN A 291 15.38 -0.20 -3.77
N LEU A 292 15.25 -0.20 -5.10
CA LEU A 292 14.04 0.28 -5.80
C LEU A 292 12.90 -0.76 -5.88
N THR A 293 13.23 -2.05 -5.71
CA THR A 293 12.31 -3.16 -6.01
C THR A 293 12.01 -4.07 -4.83
N GLY A 294 12.86 -4.09 -3.80
CA GLY A 294 12.79 -5.07 -2.71
C GLY A 294 13.14 -6.50 -3.11
N LEU A 295 13.55 -6.74 -4.36
CA LEU A 295 13.96 -8.06 -4.87
C LEU A 295 15.28 -8.52 -4.26
N THR A 296 15.51 -9.83 -4.28
CA THR A 296 16.81 -10.44 -3.97
C THR A 296 17.76 -10.33 -5.16
N MET A 297 19.06 -10.51 -4.93
CA MET A 297 20.06 -10.55 -6.00
C MET A 297 19.71 -11.59 -7.08
N SER A 298 19.28 -12.79 -6.67
CA SER A 298 18.89 -13.85 -7.60
C SER A 298 17.68 -13.47 -8.46
N GLN A 299 16.70 -12.79 -7.86
CA GLN A 299 15.54 -12.29 -8.59
C GLN A 299 15.89 -11.15 -9.56
N ILE A 300 16.85 -10.29 -9.22
CA ILE A 300 17.36 -9.27 -10.14
C ILE A 300 18.04 -9.91 -11.36
N VAL A 301 18.90 -10.91 -11.14
CA VAL A 301 19.55 -11.65 -12.24
C VAL A 301 18.51 -12.33 -13.13
N HIS A 302 17.52 -12.99 -12.52
CA HIS A 302 16.42 -13.62 -13.26
C HIS A 302 15.63 -12.60 -14.07
N LEU A 303 15.30 -11.44 -13.48
CA LEU A 303 14.58 -10.37 -14.16
C LEU A 303 15.38 -9.80 -15.34
N CYS A 304 16.70 -9.58 -15.20
CA CYS A 304 17.57 -9.18 -16.32
C CYS A 304 17.45 -10.15 -17.50
N MET A 305 17.49 -11.46 -17.23
CA MET A 305 17.37 -12.49 -18.27
C MET A 305 16.01 -12.42 -18.97
N MET A 306 14.91 -12.35 -18.21
CA MET A 306 13.56 -12.27 -18.78
C MET A 306 13.36 -10.99 -19.61
N THR A 307 13.99 -9.88 -19.22
CA THR A 307 13.93 -8.63 -19.99
C THR A 307 14.78 -8.64 -21.26
N LYS A 308 15.82 -9.48 -21.34
CA LYS A 308 16.67 -9.65 -22.53
C LYS A 308 15.96 -10.40 -23.65
N ASN A 309 15.15 -11.39 -23.29
CA ASN A 309 14.47 -12.29 -24.25
C ASN A 309 13.22 -11.65 -24.89
N LYS A 310 12.73 -10.53 -24.36
CA LYS A 310 11.78 -9.66 -25.06
C LYS A 310 12.55 -8.60 -25.85
N ARG A 311 13.11 -8.97 -27.00
CA ARG A 311 13.35 -7.97 -28.05
C ARG A 311 11.98 -7.50 -28.58
N PRO A 312 11.84 -6.22 -28.95
CA PRO A 312 10.58 -5.70 -29.51
C PRO A 312 10.11 -6.53 -30.69
#